data_AF-A0A1J4V2P0-F1
#
_entry.id   AF-A0A1J4V2P0-F1
#
_cell.length_a   1.000
_cell.length_b   1.000
_cell.length_c   1.000
_cell.angle_alpha   90.00
_cell.angle_beta   90.00
_cell.angle_gamma   90.00
#
_symmetry.space_group_name_H-M   'P 1'
#
loop_
_entity.id
_entity.type
_entity.pdbx_description
1 polymer ?
#
loop_
_entity_poly.entity_id
_entity_poly.type
_entity_poly.pdbx_seq_one_letter_code
_entity_poly.pdbx_strand_id
1 'polypeptide(L)'
;MLNLDFIGLFILLAGFIIGLGAVTVIDIHGFLGRKSNYWMEAITRTHKVTKPLIWTGIFFLIIGGFILYRNESFSGIPFYQALIAVILILNGLFLSFYVSPFLLDRELEGKQAELLPMSLQNKIIVSLIISDIGWWGGLFLLVLYITNR
;
A
#
# COMPACT_ATOMS: atom_id res chain seq x y z
N MET A 1 -8.93 28.78 -15.12
CA MET A 1 -8.94 28.43 -13.67
C MET A 1 -8.94 26.92 -13.55
N LEU A 2 -8.10 26.35 -12.68
CA LEU A 2 -8.10 24.90 -12.43
C LEU A 2 -9.37 24.52 -11.66
N ASN A 3 -10.14 23.55 -12.17
CA ASN A 3 -11.32 23.02 -11.48
C ASN A 3 -10.86 22.15 -10.28
N LEU A 4 -11.59 22.19 -9.16
CA LEU A 4 -11.37 21.31 -8.00
C LEU A 4 -11.43 19.83 -8.38
N ASP A 5 -12.26 19.43 -9.36
CA ASP A 5 -12.30 18.05 -9.85
C ASP A 5 -10.96 17.61 -10.44
N PHE A 6 -10.33 18.49 -11.21
CA PHE A 6 -9.01 18.24 -11.79
C PHE A 6 -7.95 18.12 -10.69
N ILE A 7 -7.98 19.00 -9.69
CA ILE A 7 -7.04 18.97 -8.57
C ILE A 7 -7.21 17.68 -7.76
N GLY A 8 -8.45 17.31 -7.44
CA GLY A 8 -8.76 16.08 -6.70
C GLY A 8 -8.31 14.84 -7.46
N LEU A 9 -8.62 14.75 -8.75
CA LEU A 9 -8.19 13.65 -9.60
C LEU A 9 -6.66 13.56 -9.71
N PHE A 10 -5.99 14.69 -9.91
CA PHE A 10 -4.52 14.74 -9.98
C PHE A 10 -3.87 14.22 -8.69
N ILE A 11 -4.34 14.70 -7.53
CA ILE A 11 -3.84 14.25 -6.22
C ILE A 11 -4.10 12.76 -6.03
N LEU A 12 -5.28 12.27 -6.41
CA LEU A 12 -5.64 10.86 -6.30
C LEU A 12 -4.74 9.97 -7.17
N LEU A 13 -4.50 10.37 -8.43
CA LEU A 13 -3.58 9.66 -9.33
C LEU A 13 -2.14 9.70 -8.81
N ALA A 14 -1.67 10.83 -8.28
CA ALA A 14 -0.36 10.91 -7.65
C ALA A 14 -0.25 9.95 -6.45
N GLY A 15 -1.31 9.85 -5.64
CA GLY A 15 -1.41 8.89 -4.55
C GLY A 15 -1.29 7.44 -5.01
N PHE A 16 -1.98 7.06 -6.09
CA PHE A 16 -1.80 5.75 -6.70
C PHE A 16 -0.38 5.55 -7.22
N ILE A 17 0.18 6.47 -8.01
CA ILE A 17 1.53 6.32 -8.58
C ILE A 17 2.58 6.10 -7.49
N ILE A 18 2.54 6.89 -6.41
CA ILE A 18 3.50 6.80 -5.31
C ILE A 18 3.25 5.53 -4.49
N GLY A 19 2.01 5.32 -4.06
CA GLY A 19 1.66 4.23 -3.14
C GLY A 19 1.65 2.86 -3.80
N LEU A 20 0.88 2.69 -4.88
CA LEU A 20 0.79 1.43 -5.62
C LEU A 20 2.16 1.03 -6.19
N GLY A 21 2.92 1.99 -6.73
CA GLY A 21 4.28 1.73 -7.22
C GLY A 21 5.20 1.19 -6.13
N ALA A 22 5.17 1.80 -4.93
CA ALA A 22 5.94 1.34 -3.79
C ALA A 22 5.48 -0.05 -3.28
N VAL A 23 4.16 -0.31 -3.26
CA VAL A 23 3.59 -1.62 -2.90
C VAL A 23 4.02 -2.70 -3.87
N THR A 24 3.88 -2.48 -5.18
CA THR A 24 4.27 -3.49 -6.19
C THR A 24 5.74 -3.88 -6.03
N VAL A 25 6.64 -2.92 -5.80
CA VAL A 25 8.06 -3.21 -5.59
C VAL A 25 8.27 -4.03 -4.32
N ILE A 26 7.69 -3.62 -3.18
CA ILE A 26 7.93 -4.32 -1.91
C ILE A 26 7.27 -5.69 -1.86
N ASP A 27 6.12 -5.87 -2.50
CA ASP A 27 5.37 -7.13 -2.53
C ASP A 27 6.09 -8.19 -3.37
N ILE A 28 6.66 -7.78 -4.52
CA ILE A 28 7.53 -8.65 -5.33
C ILE A 28 8.76 -9.10 -4.51
N HIS A 29 9.43 -8.14 -3.86
CA HIS A 29 10.56 -8.47 -2.98
C HIS A 29 10.12 -9.42 -1.87
N GLY A 30 8.99 -9.13 -1.20
CA GLY A 30 8.37 -9.91 -0.14
C GLY A 30 8.13 -11.36 -0.55
N PHE A 31 7.60 -11.58 -1.76
CA PHE A 31 7.35 -12.91 -2.29
C PHE A 31 8.65 -13.68 -2.55
N LEU A 32 9.66 -13.02 -3.13
CA LEU A 32 10.96 -13.62 -3.43
C LEU A 32 11.78 -13.92 -2.17
N GLY A 33 11.72 -13.06 -1.15
CA GLY A 33 12.44 -13.21 0.11
C GLY A 33 12.11 -14.50 0.87
N ARG A 34 10.89 -15.01 0.72
CA ARG A 34 10.47 -16.27 1.37
C ARG A 34 11.40 -17.46 1.14
N LYS A 35 12.03 -17.51 -0.02
CA LYS A 35 12.85 -18.65 -0.47
C LYS A 35 14.33 -18.30 -0.61
N SER A 36 14.72 -17.06 -0.33
CA SER A 36 16.06 -16.59 -0.64
C SER A 36 16.53 -15.53 0.35
N ASN A 37 17.69 -15.83 0.95
CA ASN A 37 18.40 -14.96 1.87
C ASN A 37 18.78 -13.61 1.22
N TYR A 38 19.18 -13.64 -0.06
CA TYR A 38 19.49 -12.43 -0.83
C TYR A 38 18.27 -11.50 -0.93
N TRP A 39 17.12 -12.07 -1.28
CA TRP A 39 15.89 -11.29 -1.40
C TRP A 39 15.36 -10.84 -0.03
N MET A 40 15.58 -11.60 1.06
CA MET A 40 15.29 -11.15 2.43
C MET A 40 16.07 -9.91 2.83
N GLU A 41 17.37 -9.89 2.56
CA GLU A 41 18.21 -8.72 2.83
C GLU A 41 17.76 -7.52 1.97
N ALA A 42 17.44 -7.76 0.71
CA ALA A 42 16.90 -6.75 -0.19
C ALA A 42 15.58 -6.14 0.34
N ILE A 43 14.63 -6.96 0.81
CA ILE A 43 13.39 -6.48 1.47
C ILE A 43 13.74 -5.60 2.67
N THR A 44 14.65 -6.05 3.53
CA THR A 44 15.01 -5.36 4.79
C THR A 44 15.58 -3.97 4.51
N ARG A 45 16.27 -3.78 3.39
CA ARG A 45 16.73 -2.45 2.96
C ARG A 45 15.63 -1.64 2.28
N THR A 46 14.93 -2.25 1.32
CA THR A 46 13.92 -1.58 0.50
C THR A 46 12.73 -1.09 1.31
N HIS A 47 12.29 -1.85 2.33
CA HIS A 47 11.10 -1.49 3.11
C HIS A 47 11.23 -0.15 3.87
N LYS A 48 12.46 0.28 4.19
CA LYS A 48 12.72 1.56 4.86
C LYS A 48 12.32 2.76 4.00
N VAL A 49 12.43 2.61 2.67
CA VAL A 49 12.07 3.64 1.69
C VAL A 49 10.64 3.46 1.20
N THR A 50 10.19 2.22 0.95
CA THR A 50 8.84 2.01 0.43
C THR A 50 7.76 2.29 1.47
N LYS A 51 7.99 2.01 2.76
CA LYS A 51 7.03 2.31 3.84
C LYS A 51 6.56 3.77 3.85
N PRO A 52 7.42 4.81 3.91
CA PRO A 52 6.96 6.20 3.89
C PRO A 52 6.29 6.57 2.57
N LEU A 53 6.71 6.01 1.43
CA LEU A 53 6.04 6.23 0.14
C LEU A 53 4.62 5.67 0.14
N ILE A 54 4.40 4.47 0.69
CA ILE A 54 3.07 3.86 0.81
C ILE A 54 2.16 4.75 1.66
N TRP A 55 2.63 5.21 2.82
CA TRP A 55 1.86 6.13 3.67
C TRP A 55 1.56 7.46 2.99
N THR A 56 2.52 8.01 2.25
CA THR A 56 2.33 9.22 1.44
C THR A 56 1.28 9.01 0.35
N GLY A 57 1.32 7.85 -0.32
CA GLY A 57 0.32 7.45 -1.31
C GLY A 57 -1.08 7.38 -0.71
N ILE A 58 -1.24 6.70 0.44
CA ILE A 58 -2.53 6.62 1.16
C ILE A 58 -3.04 8.01 1.54
N PHE A 59 -2.16 8.87 2.05
CA PHE A 59 -2.50 10.24 2.40
C PHE A 59 -3.06 11.03 1.21
N PHE A 60 -2.39 10.94 0.05
CA PHE A 60 -2.88 11.56 -1.18
C PHE A 60 -4.16 10.90 -1.71
N LEU A 61 -4.33 9.58 -1.58
CA LEU A 61 -5.58 8.92 -1.94
C LEU A 61 -6.77 9.47 -1.14
N ILE A 62 -6.59 9.68 0.17
CA ILE A 62 -7.64 10.19 1.04
C ILE A 62 -7.98 11.64 0.67
N ILE A 63 -6.97 12.51 0.52
CA ILE A 63 -7.19 13.93 0.17
C ILE A 63 -7.78 14.05 -1.22
N GLY A 64 -7.21 13.36 -2.21
CA GLY A 64 -7.68 13.37 -3.59
C GLY A 64 -9.12 12.86 -3.69
N GLY A 65 -9.44 11.77 -2.99
CA GLY A 65 -10.79 11.21 -2.93
C GLY A 65 -11.78 12.16 -2.27
N PHE A 66 -11.41 12.78 -1.14
CA PHE A 66 -12.27 13.76 -0.46
C PHE A 66 -12.62 14.95 -1.36
N ILE A 67 -11.65 15.45 -2.14
CA ILE A 67 -11.87 16.56 -3.08
C ILE A 67 -12.69 16.11 -4.30
N LEU A 68 -12.35 14.96 -4.89
CA LEU A 68 -12.98 14.46 -6.12
C LEU A 68 -14.46 14.08 -5.89
N TYR A 69 -14.76 13.44 -4.76
CA TYR A 69 -16.11 12.96 -4.42
C TYR A 69 -16.93 13.95 -3.59
N ARG A 70 -16.48 15.20 -3.43
CA ARG A 70 -17.10 16.20 -2.53
C ARG A 70 -18.60 16.44 -2.78
N ASN A 71 -19.07 16.25 -4.01
CA ASN A 71 -20.46 16.47 -4.43
C ASN A 71 -21.22 15.15 -4.65
N GLU A 72 -20.59 14.00 -4.40
CA GLU A 72 -21.20 12.69 -4.53
C GLU A 72 -21.77 12.24 -3.18
N SER A 73 -22.82 11.43 -3.20
CA SER A 73 -23.26 10.75 -1.98
C SER A 73 -22.22 9.73 -1.52
N PHE A 74 -22.09 9.55 -0.21
CA PHE A 74 -21.18 8.54 0.37
C PHE A 74 -21.76 7.13 0.24
N SER A 75 -21.90 6.66 -0.99
CA SER A 75 -22.51 5.39 -1.39
C SER A 75 -21.88 4.90 -2.68
N GLY A 76 -21.84 3.59 -2.93
CA GLY A 76 -21.23 3.05 -4.15
C GLY A 76 -19.70 3.23 -4.15
N ILE A 77 -19.14 3.80 -5.22
CA ILE A 77 -17.68 3.86 -5.42
C ILE A 77 -16.94 4.63 -4.31
N PRO A 78 -17.35 5.87 -3.92
CA PRO A 78 -16.72 6.58 -2.81
C PRO A 78 -16.69 5.78 -1.50
N PHE A 79 -17.77 5.06 -1.20
CA PHE A 79 -17.86 4.21 0.01
C PHE A 79 -16.90 3.00 -0.08
N TYR A 80 -16.89 2.28 -1.20
CA TYR A 80 -16.00 1.13 -1.38
C TYR A 80 -14.51 1.54 -1.36
N GLN A 81 -14.15 2.67 -1.96
CA GLN A 81 -12.78 3.18 -1.88
C GLN A 81 -12.39 3.59 -0.46
N ALA A 82 -13.29 4.22 0.30
CA ALA A 82 -13.03 4.52 1.70
C ALA A 82 -12.83 3.24 2.54
N LEU A 83 -13.65 2.21 2.30
CA LEU A 83 -13.49 0.90 2.96
C LEU A 83 -12.14 0.25 2.61
N ILE A 84 -11.75 0.26 1.34
CA ILE A 84 -10.44 -0.21 0.90
C ILE A 84 -9.32 0.56 1.59
N ALA A 85 -9.41 1.90 1.66
CA ALA A 85 -8.41 2.72 2.33
C ALA A 85 -8.26 2.33 3.82
N VAL A 86 -9.36 2.07 4.53
CA VAL A 86 -9.33 1.59 5.92
C VAL A 86 -8.62 0.23 6.02
N ILE A 87 -8.96 -0.72 5.14
CA ILE A 87 -8.32 -2.05 5.11
C ILE A 87 -6.80 -1.91 4.85
N LEU A 88 -6.41 -1.08 3.88
CA LEU A 88 -5.01 -0.81 3.55
C LEU A 88 -4.26 -0.13 4.70
N ILE A 89 -4.90 0.80 5.42
CA ILE A 89 -4.34 1.41 6.63
C ILE A 89 -4.09 0.36 7.70
N LEU A 90 -5.09 -0.46 8.03
CA LEU A 90 -4.95 -1.52 9.05
C LEU A 90 -3.84 -2.51 8.66
N ASN A 91 -3.78 -2.89 7.39
CA ASN A 91 -2.72 -3.74 6.85
C ASN A 91 -1.34 -3.07 6.94
N GLY A 92 -1.26 -1.79 6.58
CA GLY A 92 -0.05 -0.98 6.67
C GLY A 92 0.42 -0.80 8.11
N LEU A 93 -0.50 -0.67 9.08
CA LEU A 93 -0.17 -0.63 10.51
C LEU A 93 0.45 -1.96 10.97
N PHE A 94 -0.13 -3.10 10.59
CA PHE A 94 0.44 -4.42 10.88
C PHE A 94 1.87 -4.55 10.33
N LEU A 95 2.09 -4.22 9.05
CA LEU A 95 3.43 -4.28 8.46
C LEU A 95 4.40 -3.28 9.11
N SER A 96 3.92 -2.09 9.44
CA SER A 96 4.74 -0.98 9.95
C SER A 96 5.15 -1.13 11.40
N PHE A 97 4.28 -1.68 12.25
CA PHE A 97 4.45 -1.70 13.70
C PHE A 97 4.66 -3.09 14.28
N TYR A 98 4.40 -4.16 13.50
CA TYR A 98 4.68 -5.52 13.91
C TYR A 98 5.82 -6.14 13.10
N VAL A 99 5.71 -6.13 11.77
CA VAL A 99 6.72 -6.79 10.90
C VAL A 99 8.01 -5.98 10.81
N SER A 100 7.93 -4.67 10.59
CA SER A 100 9.12 -3.82 10.43
C SER A 100 10.03 -3.79 11.68
N PRO A 101 9.51 -3.62 12.92
CA PRO A 101 10.36 -3.75 14.12
C PRO A 101 11.02 -5.11 14.23
N PHE A 102 10.29 -6.20 13.97
CA PHE A 102 10.85 -7.56 13.99
C PHE A 102 12.00 -7.74 12.99
N LEU A 103 11.90 -7.15 11.80
CA LEU A 103 12.98 -7.18 10.80
C LEU A 103 14.19 -6.35 11.24
N LEU A 104 13.96 -5.19 11.85
CA LEU A 104 15.02 -4.30 12.34
C LEU A 104 15.79 -4.94 13.50
N ASP A 105 15.11 -5.58 14.45
CA ASP A 105 15.75 -6.29 15.56
C ASP A 105 16.68 -7.38 15.03
N ARG A 106 16.24 -8.12 14.00
CA ARG A 106 17.07 -9.15 13.34
C ARG A 106 18.23 -8.56 12.56
N GLU A 107 18.08 -7.39 11.96
CA GLU A 107 19.18 -6.66 11.32
C GLU A 107 20.23 -6.24 12.36
N LEU A 108 19.81 -5.76 13.53
CA LEU A 108 20.72 -5.41 14.64
C LEU A 108 21.46 -6.63 15.20
N GLU A 109 20.81 -7.80 15.21
CA GLU A 109 21.43 -9.08 15.57
C GLU A 109 22.33 -9.67 14.48
N GLY A 110 22.45 -9.03 13.31
CA GLY A 110 23.22 -9.54 12.16
C GLY A 110 22.56 -10.73 11.44
N LYS A 111 21.27 -10.97 11.68
CA LYS A 111 20.47 -12.08 11.15
C LYS A 111 19.56 -11.64 9.99
N GLN A 112 19.87 -10.54 9.29
CA GLN A 112 19.01 -10.01 8.22
C GLN A 112 18.83 -10.95 7.03
N ALA A 113 19.77 -11.87 6.81
CA ALA A 113 19.74 -12.83 5.71
C ALA A 113 18.98 -14.12 6.07
N GLU A 114 18.67 -14.35 7.35
CA GLU A 114 17.95 -15.55 7.78
C GLU A 114 16.47 -15.47 7.39
N LEU A 115 15.94 -16.58 6.88
CA LEU A 115 14.53 -16.70 6.54
C LEU A 115 13.64 -16.53 7.79
N LEU A 116 12.50 -15.87 7.59
CA LEU A 116 11.52 -15.67 8.66
C LEU A 116 10.85 -16.99 9.05
N PRO A 117 10.36 -17.13 10.30
CA PRO A 117 9.54 -18.26 10.69
C PRO A 117 8.32 -18.42 9.77
N MET A 118 7.95 -19.65 9.42
CA MET A 118 6.87 -19.95 8.46
C MET A 118 5.53 -19.32 8.86
N SER A 119 5.23 -19.26 10.16
CA SER A 119 4.02 -18.62 10.69
C SER A 119 3.97 -17.11 10.37
N LEU A 120 5.12 -16.42 10.43
CA LEU A 120 5.22 -15.01 10.10
C LEU A 120 5.18 -14.80 8.59
N GLN A 121 5.87 -15.65 7.81
CA GLN A 121 5.80 -15.61 6.35
C GLN A 121 4.35 -15.70 5.85
N ASN A 122 3.56 -16.65 6.39
CA ASN A 122 2.16 -16.81 6.01
C ASN A 122 1.33 -15.56 6.28
N LYS A 123 1.51 -14.92 7.43
CA LYS A 123 0.83 -13.66 7.77
C LYS A 123 1.23 -12.53 6.82
N ILE A 124 2.52 -12.43 6.50
CA ILE A 124 3.03 -11.43 5.55
C ILE A 124 2.41 -11.66 4.17
N ILE A 125 2.39 -12.89 3.65
CA ILE A 125 1.82 -13.16 2.32
C ILE A 125 0.35 -12.76 2.25
N VAL A 126 -0.45 -13.13 3.26
CA VAL A 126 -1.86 -12.73 3.32
C VAL A 126 -1.97 -11.20 3.30
N SER A 127 -1.10 -10.52 4.05
CA SER A 127 -1.01 -9.06 4.07
C SER A 127 -0.63 -8.47 2.70
N LEU A 128 0.33 -9.06 1.96
CA LEU A 128 0.70 -8.62 0.61
C LEU A 128 -0.47 -8.81 -0.36
N ILE A 129 -1.13 -9.97 -0.35
CA ILE A 129 -2.28 -10.24 -1.23
C ILE A 129 -3.43 -9.24 -0.97
N ILE A 130 -3.74 -8.97 0.30
CA ILE A 130 -4.75 -7.97 0.67
C ILE A 130 -4.34 -6.57 0.17
N SER A 131 -3.04 -6.24 0.27
CA SER A 131 -2.49 -4.99 -0.22
C SER A 131 -2.68 -4.86 -1.73
N ASP A 132 -2.18 -5.82 -2.51
CA ASP A 132 -2.27 -5.84 -3.97
C ASP A 132 -3.72 -5.73 -4.45
N ILE A 133 -4.63 -6.53 -3.89
CA ILE A 133 -6.06 -6.46 -4.23
C ILE A 133 -6.65 -5.10 -3.87
N GLY A 134 -6.29 -4.54 -2.71
CA GLY A 134 -6.78 -3.24 -2.27
C GLY A 134 -6.32 -2.09 -3.17
N TRP A 135 -5.03 -2.02 -3.49
CA TRP A 135 -4.49 -0.94 -4.32
C TRP A 135 -4.96 -1.03 -5.77
N TRP A 136 -4.86 -2.20 -6.40
CA TRP A 136 -5.33 -2.40 -7.78
C TRP A 136 -6.85 -2.30 -7.88
N GLY A 137 -7.58 -2.84 -6.89
CA GLY A 137 -9.03 -2.71 -6.81
C GLY A 137 -9.48 -1.26 -6.65
N GLY A 138 -8.80 -0.48 -5.80
CA GLY A 138 -9.05 0.95 -5.65
C GLY A 138 -8.84 1.73 -6.95
N LEU A 139 -7.76 1.43 -7.68
CA LEU A 139 -7.48 2.04 -8.98
C LEU A 139 -8.53 1.65 -10.02
N PHE A 140 -8.92 0.37 -10.06
CA PHE A 140 -9.98 -0.10 -10.95
C PHE A 140 -11.32 0.60 -10.69
N LEU A 141 -11.69 0.78 -9.41
CA LEU A 141 -12.88 1.55 -9.03
C LEU A 141 -12.79 3.02 -9.46
N LEU A 142 -11.61 3.62 -9.41
CA LEU A 142 -11.40 4.99 -9.92
C LEU A 142 -11.63 5.03 -11.44
N VAL A 143 -11.08 4.08 -12.19
CA VAL A 143 -11.30 4.00 -13.64
C VAL A 143 -12.80 3.88 -13.95
N LEU A 144 -13.50 2.97 -13.28
CA LEU A 144 -14.95 2.82 -13.44
C LEU A 144 -15.73 4.10 -13.13
N TYR A 145 -15.31 4.84 -12.09
CA TYR A 145 -15.94 6.11 -11.74
C TYR A 145 -15.76 7.17 -12.83
N ILE A 146 -14.55 7.27 -13.41
CA ILE A 146 -14.25 8.28 -14.43
C ILE A 146 -14.94 7.94 -15.75
N THR A 147 -15.03 6.65 -16.12
CA THR A 147 -15.61 6.24 -17.42
C THR A 147 -17.13 6.20 -17.43
N ASN A 148 -17.77 6.02 -16.27
CA ASN A 148 -19.23 5.92 -16.16
C ASN A 148 -19.86 7.22 -15.64
N ARG A 149 -19.11 8.32 -15.65
CA ARG A 149 -19.56 9.65 -15.26
C ARG A 149 -20.22 10.40 -16.42
#